data_AF-A0A8H2XN10-F1
#
_entry.id   AF-A0A8H2XN10-F1
#
_cell.length_a   1.000
_cell.length_b   1.000
_cell.length_c   1.000
_cell.angle_alpha   90.00
_cell.angle_beta   90.00
_cell.angle_gamma   90.00
#
_symmetry.space_group_name_H-M   'P 1'
#
loop_
_entity.id
_entity.type
_entity.pdbx_description
1 polymer ?
#
loop_
_entity_poly.entity_id
_entity_poly.type
_entity_poly.pdbx_seq_one_letter_code
_entity_poly.pdbx_strand_id
1 'polypeptide(L)'
;MNRNQPTPSIFESAILYNMNRTASQESNNHAMDNYNRCWPHNQSRLTTYQHTQMDRSVNTIETASGTQVGNNRLYTVIQALDASIPPSIDTTQIMREEHCKQIIYEYHLQRSSYWFTRPPLDILLRQPKLNIRALYLGARLFRALEGNMVSRYIDRIDKLEQELGCQLGSSPSLNSAAGWLTTQICLAYFKFVAIGSCSGYLTLQKLLPVFLCLVAADSSLHIEYSGGLVTSFPRTLGAPQYELQWFVMYDAIASLLLGTPPLAEYGYNGECDPASHSLEWAHGIPVTFIEIVSQVSSWRAGSRVPPLDDWRKLEMRVLGWRSQLKAEGKASDNLTVKLAIQEGWKYVTLIYIYMGMCGVSSHDERIQASIRQIIQLGEALENLPIGVHTLAHCVIVGLAAKYEKHRSIVHKKILSFKGYQVWLFRGSEFAQVLEYLWFGVGAGGAPVIWDDYIESRRAVVPI
;
A
#
# COMPACT_ATOMS: atom_id res chain seq x y z
N MET A 1 -40.18 -12.79 -7.61
CA MET A 1 -38.85 -12.53 -7.01
C MET A 1 -39.06 -11.99 -5.61
N ASN A 2 -38.58 -12.73 -4.60
CA ASN A 2 -38.85 -12.49 -3.19
C ASN A 2 -37.94 -11.33 -2.70
N ARG A 3 -38.50 -10.19 -2.31
CA ARG A 3 -37.74 -8.96 -1.94
C ARG A 3 -36.98 -9.05 -0.60
N ASN A 4 -36.99 -10.22 0.06
CA ASN A 4 -36.44 -10.41 1.41
C ASN A 4 -35.28 -11.42 1.48
N GLN A 5 -34.70 -11.85 0.36
CA GLN A 5 -33.46 -12.63 0.43
C GLN A 5 -32.26 -11.68 0.53
N PRO A 6 -31.39 -11.84 1.55
CA PRO A 6 -30.16 -11.07 1.62
C PRO A 6 -29.30 -11.39 0.39
N THR A 7 -28.80 -10.34 -0.28
CA THR A 7 -27.84 -10.48 -1.37
C THR A 7 -26.58 -11.17 -0.81
N PRO A 8 -26.07 -12.24 -1.43
CA PRO A 8 -24.89 -12.94 -0.95
C PRO A 8 -23.68 -11.99 -0.94
N SER A 9 -22.79 -12.16 0.03
CA SER A 9 -21.60 -11.30 0.13
C SER A 9 -20.66 -11.54 -1.06
N ILE A 10 -19.76 -10.58 -1.34
CA ILE A 10 -18.73 -10.74 -2.38
C ILE A 10 -17.87 -11.99 -2.09
N PHE A 11 -17.60 -12.25 -0.82
CA PHE A 11 -16.84 -13.41 -0.37
C PHE A 11 -17.58 -14.74 -0.61
N GLU A 12 -18.87 -14.81 -0.30
CA GLU A 12 -19.68 -16.00 -0.59
C GLU A 12 -19.76 -16.28 -2.08
N SER A 13 -19.89 -15.23 -2.88
CA SER A 13 -19.88 -15.34 -4.34
C SER A 13 -18.54 -15.92 -4.83
N ALA A 14 -17.42 -15.53 -4.20
CA ALA A 14 -16.11 -16.08 -4.50
C ALA A 14 -15.97 -17.56 -4.08
N ILE A 15 -16.52 -17.96 -2.93
CA ILE A 15 -16.54 -19.36 -2.48
C ILE A 15 -17.36 -20.23 -3.44
N LEU A 16 -18.59 -19.81 -3.75
CA LEU A 16 -19.49 -20.54 -4.65
C LEU A 16 -18.89 -20.68 -6.05
N TYR A 17 -18.22 -19.63 -6.53
CA TYR A 17 -17.50 -19.68 -7.80
C TYR A 17 -16.36 -20.71 -7.77
N ASN A 18 -15.59 -20.78 -6.70
CA ASN A 18 -14.51 -21.76 -6.57
C ASN A 18 -15.04 -23.20 -6.51
N MET A 19 -16.11 -23.45 -5.75
CA MET A 19 -16.75 -24.76 -5.63
C MET A 19 -17.32 -25.24 -6.98
N ASN A 20 -17.95 -24.36 -7.76
CA ASN A 20 -18.50 -24.71 -9.07
C ASN A 20 -17.40 -24.94 -10.14
N ARG A 21 -16.24 -24.30 -9.99
CA ARG A 21 -15.07 -24.54 -10.86
C ARG A 21 -14.42 -25.88 -10.58
N THR A 22 -14.43 -26.38 -9.34
CA THR A 22 -13.98 -27.75 -9.04
C THR A 22 -14.97 -28.82 -9.51
N ALA A 23 -16.24 -28.46 -9.71
CA ALA A 23 -17.29 -29.38 -10.13
C ALA A 23 -17.52 -29.45 -11.65
N SER A 24 -17.11 -28.42 -12.43
CA SER A 24 -17.30 -28.39 -13.89
C SER A 24 -15.97 -28.22 -14.62
N GLN A 25 -15.47 -29.34 -15.14
CA GLN A 25 -14.26 -29.39 -15.97
C GLN A 25 -14.65 -29.45 -17.45
N GLU A 26 -15.40 -28.44 -17.94
CA GLU A 26 -15.61 -28.25 -19.38
C GLU A 26 -15.29 -26.81 -19.81
N SER A 27 -14.36 -26.73 -20.76
CA SER A 27 -13.85 -25.59 -21.53
C SER A 27 -14.77 -24.36 -21.57
N ASN A 28 -14.36 -23.24 -20.98
CA ASN A 28 -14.86 -21.91 -21.38
C ASN A 28 -13.89 -20.76 -21.07
N ASN A 29 -13.36 -20.15 -22.14
CA ASN A 29 -12.47 -18.96 -22.12
C ASN A 29 -13.23 -17.62 -22.00
N HIS A 30 -14.48 -17.61 -21.54
CA HIS A 30 -15.33 -16.41 -21.41
C HIS A 30 -15.60 -15.96 -19.95
N ALA A 31 -15.02 -16.65 -18.95
CA ALA A 31 -15.47 -16.53 -17.55
C ALA A 31 -14.97 -15.28 -16.80
N MET A 32 -13.83 -14.67 -17.20
CA MET A 32 -13.23 -13.54 -16.48
C MET A 32 -13.98 -12.21 -16.70
N ASP A 33 -14.78 -12.10 -17.77
CA ASP A 33 -15.56 -10.90 -18.08
C ASP A 33 -16.85 -10.77 -17.25
N ASN A 34 -17.38 -11.86 -16.69
CA ASN A 34 -18.64 -11.82 -15.91
C ASN A 34 -18.45 -11.21 -14.52
N TYR A 35 -17.29 -11.37 -13.89
CA TYR A 35 -17.01 -10.75 -12.58
C TYR A 35 -16.91 -9.22 -12.68
N ASN A 36 -16.34 -8.70 -13.78
CA ASN A 36 -16.22 -7.25 -14.02
C ASN A 36 -17.57 -6.53 -14.20
N ARG A 37 -18.64 -7.26 -14.55
CA ARG A 37 -19.98 -6.67 -14.76
C ARG A 37 -20.75 -6.40 -13.46
N CYS A 38 -20.35 -6.98 -12.33
CA CYS A 38 -21.03 -6.79 -11.04
C CYS A 38 -20.60 -5.51 -10.29
N TRP A 39 -19.70 -4.71 -10.87
CA TRP A 39 -19.23 -3.45 -10.30
C TRP A 39 -19.93 -2.25 -10.97
N PRO A 40 -20.31 -1.19 -10.25
CA PRO A 40 -20.91 -0.01 -10.86
C PRO A 40 -19.89 0.73 -11.73
N HIS A 41 -20.05 0.67 -13.06
CA HIS A 41 -19.24 1.42 -14.02
C HIS A 41 -19.77 2.86 -14.20
N ASN A 42 -18.96 3.87 -13.87
CA ASN A 42 -19.15 5.24 -14.34
C ASN A 42 -18.32 5.44 -15.62
N GLN A 43 -18.99 5.73 -16.74
CA GLN A 43 -18.35 6.05 -18.02
C GLN A 43 -17.95 7.53 -18.05
N SER A 44 -16.65 7.82 -18.20
CA SER A 44 -16.17 9.16 -18.58
C SER A 44 -15.22 9.08 -19.77
N ARG A 45 -15.50 9.93 -20.77
CA ARG A 45 -14.85 9.98 -22.08
C ARG A 45 -13.49 10.67 -21.99
N LEU A 46 -12.51 10.13 -22.71
CA LEU A 46 -11.15 10.64 -22.88
C LEU A 46 -11.11 11.95 -23.69
N THR A 47 -10.36 12.93 -23.22
CA THR A 47 -9.87 14.07 -24.01
C THR A 47 -8.34 14.07 -24.02
N THR A 48 -7.77 14.09 -25.21
CA THR A 48 -6.33 14.11 -25.49
C THR A 48 -5.79 15.53 -25.37
N TYR A 49 -4.71 15.74 -24.60
CA TYR A 49 -3.94 16.99 -24.62
C TYR A 49 -2.45 16.72 -24.81
N GLN A 50 -1.84 17.49 -25.70
CA GLN A 50 -0.43 17.45 -26.08
C GLN A 50 0.45 18.19 -25.05
N HIS A 51 1.66 17.68 -24.84
CA HIS A 51 2.63 18.19 -23.88
C HIS A 51 3.71 19.03 -24.57
N THR A 52 3.92 20.25 -24.10
CA THR A 52 5.06 21.11 -24.48
C THR A 52 6.22 20.89 -23.50
N GLN A 53 7.42 20.70 -24.03
CA GLN A 53 8.66 20.39 -23.32
C GLN A 53 9.42 21.68 -22.97
N MET A 54 9.92 21.79 -21.74
CA MET A 54 10.93 22.80 -21.38
C MET A 54 12.12 22.13 -20.69
N ASP A 55 13.30 22.56 -21.13
CA ASP A 55 14.61 22.02 -20.84
C ASP A 55 15.26 22.77 -19.66
N ARG A 56 15.91 22.08 -18.73
CA ARG A 56 16.81 22.73 -17.76
C ARG A 56 17.88 21.82 -17.16
N SER A 57 19.11 22.14 -17.59
CA SER A 57 20.45 22.04 -17.02
C SER A 57 20.66 21.36 -15.64
N VAL A 58 21.59 20.41 -15.65
CA VAL A 58 22.17 19.68 -14.52
C VAL A 58 23.39 20.43 -13.96
N ASN A 59 23.56 20.46 -12.63
CA ASN A 59 24.85 20.68 -11.98
C ASN A 59 25.06 19.65 -10.86
N THR A 60 26.29 19.15 -10.81
CA THR A 60 26.80 18.00 -10.06
C THR A 60 27.27 18.42 -8.65
N ILE A 61 27.04 17.59 -7.62
CA ILE A 61 27.70 17.70 -6.30
C ILE A 61 28.17 16.33 -5.83
N GLU A 62 29.36 16.37 -5.22
CA GLU A 62 30.27 15.31 -4.81
C GLU A 62 29.80 14.45 -3.62
N THR A 63 30.22 13.19 -3.65
CA THR A 63 30.02 12.14 -2.64
C THR A 63 31.07 12.19 -1.53
N ALA A 64 30.62 12.13 -0.27
CA ALA A 64 31.46 11.79 0.88
C ALA A 64 31.14 10.37 1.40
N SER A 65 32.20 9.60 1.63
CA SER A 65 32.24 8.18 1.98
C SER A 65 32.13 7.93 3.49
N GLY A 66 31.41 6.85 3.87
CA GLY A 66 31.56 6.25 5.20
C GLY A 66 30.52 5.18 5.52
N THR A 67 30.80 3.89 5.24
CA THR A 67 30.01 2.77 5.80
C THR A 67 30.79 1.44 5.76
N GLN A 68 31.65 1.18 6.75
CA GLN A 68 32.42 -0.08 6.84
C GLN A 68 31.80 -1.13 7.79
N VAL A 69 30.70 -0.81 8.48
CA VAL A 69 30.09 -1.68 9.50
C VAL A 69 29.08 -2.68 8.93
N GLY A 70 28.66 -2.54 7.66
CA GLY A 70 27.70 -3.43 7.00
C GLY A 70 28.25 -4.78 6.52
N ASN A 71 29.58 -4.93 6.39
CA ASN A 71 30.19 -6.05 5.66
C ASN A 71 30.24 -7.38 6.44
N ASN A 72 30.29 -7.37 7.78
CA ASN A 72 30.38 -8.63 8.53
C ASN A 72 29.07 -9.42 8.56
N ARG A 73 27.92 -8.73 8.58
CA ARG A 73 26.60 -9.38 8.53
C ARG A 73 26.28 -9.89 7.11
N LEU A 74 26.84 -9.23 6.09
CA LEU A 74 26.79 -9.62 4.69
C LEU A 74 27.48 -10.97 4.44
N TYR A 75 28.65 -11.16 5.04
CA TYR A 75 29.40 -12.42 4.95
C TYR A 75 28.59 -13.60 5.52
N THR A 76 27.93 -13.40 6.67
CA THR A 76 27.07 -14.44 7.29
C THR A 76 25.85 -14.79 6.43
N VAL A 77 25.29 -13.82 5.69
CA VAL A 77 24.15 -14.03 4.77
C VAL A 77 24.56 -14.84 3.55
N ILE A 78 25.72 -14.53 2.96
CA ILE A 78 26.28 -15.29 1.84
C ILE A 78 26.57 -16.73 2.29
N GLN A 79 27.16 -16.90 3.47
CA GLN A 79 27.47 -18.23 4.03
C GLN A 79 26.22 -19.08 4.33
N ALA A 80 25.15 -18.47 4.85
CA ALA A 80 23.89 -19.17 5.12
C ALA A 80 23.17 -19.60 3.82
N LEU A 81 23.26 -18.77 2.78
CA LEU A 81 22.78 -19.08 1.45
C LEU A 81 23.56 -20.23 0.80
N ASP A 82 24.88 -20.25 0.96
CA ASP A 82 25.74 -21.29 0.42
C ASP A 82 25.56 -22.64 1.15
N ALA A 83 25.27 -22.60 2.46
CA ALA A 83 25.02 -23.79 3.27
C ALA A 83 23.65 -24.47 2.99
N SER A 84 22.73 -23.77 2.31
CA SER A 84 21.37 -24.25 2.05
C SER A 84 21.23 -25.01 0.72
N ILE A 85 22.32 -25.17 -0.04
CA ILE A 85 22.31 -25.68 -1.41
C ILE A 85 22.94 -27.09 -1.48
N PRO A 86 22.24 -28.11 -2.03
CA PRO A 86 22.80 -29.45 -2.18
C PRO A 86 24.01 -29.47 -3.15
N PRO A 87 25.06 -30.25 -2.86
CA PRO A 87 26.34 -30.21 -3.59
C PRO A 87 26.34 -30.77 -5.03
N SER A 88 25.18 -30.93 -5.68
CA SER A 88 25.05 -31.63 -6.97
C SER A 88 24.54 -30.76 -8.13
N ILE A 89 24.97 -29.49 -8.23
CA ILE A 89 24.39 -28.53 -9.20
C ILE A 89 25.45 -28.01 -10.20
N ASP A 90 25.05 -28.00 -11.48
CA ASP A 90 25.80 -27.57 -12.66
C ASP A 90 26.28 -26.10 -12.58
N THR A 91 27.54 -25.84 -12.96
CA THR A 91 28.19 -24.52 -12.97
C THR A 91 27.43 -23.43 -13.74
N THR A 92 26.66 -23.78 -14.77
CA THR A 92 25.78 -22.85 -15.50
C THR A 92 24.59 -22.35 -14.66
N GLN A 93 24.16 -23.17 -13.70
CA GLN A 93 23.11 -22.83 -12.74
C GLN A 93 23.66 -22.00 -11.58
N ILE A 94 24.90 -22.28 -11.14
CA ILE A 94 25.61 -21.48 -10.11
C ILE A 94 25.80 -20.02 -10.55
N MET A 95 26.21 -19.74 -11.80
CA MET A 95 26.33 -18.35 -12.29
C MET A 95 24.98 -17.62 -12.34
N ARG A 96 23.88 -18.33 -12.61
CA ARG A 96 22.52 -17.76 -12.57
C ARG A 96 22.07 -17.51 -11.14
N GLU A 97 22.40 -18.38 -10.21
CA GLU A 97 22.05 -18.27 -8.79
C GLU A 97 22.79 -17.12 -8.12
N GLU A 98 24.10 -16.98 -8.33
CA GLU A 98 24.88 -15.82 -7.85
C GLU A 98 24.37 -14.51 -8.44
N HIS A 99 23.99 -14.50 -9.72
CA HIS A 99 23.37 -13.34 -10.34
C HIS A 99 22.01 -13.00 -9.71
N CYS A 100 21.19 -14.01 -9.42
CA CYS A 100 19.91 -13.82 -8.73
C CYS A 100 20.10 -13.31 -7.31
N LYS A 101 21.07 -13.85 -6.55
CA LYS A 101 21.45 -13.35 -5.21
C LYS A 101 21.84 -11.88 -5.28
N GLN A 102 22.67 -11.49 -6.25
CA GLN A 102 23.09 -10.10 -6.45
C GLN A 102 21.92 -9.18 -6.80
N ILE A 103 20.99 -9.62 -7.65
CA ILE A 103 19.78 -8.85 -8.01
C ILE A 103 18.86 -8.66 -6.80
N ILE A 104 18.58 -9.74 -6.08
CA ILE A 104 17.77 -9.72 -4.85
C ILE A 104 18.43 -8.78 -3.84
N TYR A 105 19.76 -8.86 -3.71
CA TYR A 105 20.55 -7.96 -2.90
C TYR A 105 20.41 -6.49 -3.35
N GLU A 106 20.54 -6.18 -4.64
CA GLU A 106 20.35 -4.81 -5.14
C GLU A 106 18.94 -4.27 -4.88
N TYR A 107 17.91 -5.08 -5.17
CA TYR A 107 16.51 -4.73 -4.89
C TYR A 107 16.32 -4.43 -3.41
N HIS A 108 16.81 -5.31 -2.53
CA HIS A 108 16.66 -5.13 -1.10
C HIS A 108 17.55 -4.05 -0.54
N LEU A 109 18.74 -3.82 -1.09
CA LEU A 109 19.59 -2.71 -0.68
C LEU A 109 18.85 -1.40 -0.94
N GLN A 110 18.31 -1.26 -2.16
CA GLN A 110 17.48 -0.13 -2.56
C GLN A 110 16.21 -0.02 -1.71
N ARG A 111 15.53 -1.13 -1.37
CA ARG A 111 14.33 -1.08 -0.51
C ARG A 111 14.63 -0.90 0.97
N SER A 112 15.78 -1.36 1.44
CA SER A 112 16.13 -1.37 2.87
C SER A 112 16.39 0.02 3.41
N SER A 113 16.74 0.99 2.56
CA SER A 113 16.75 2.40 2.93
C SER A 113 15.36 2.96 3.23
N TYR A 114 14.28 2.25 2.87
CA TYR A 114 12.88 2.63 3.14
C TYR A 114 12.22 1.76 4.20
N TRP A 115 12.96 0.82 4.79
CA TRP A 115 12.42 -0.03 5.82
C TRP A 115 13.05 0.36 7.14
N PHE A 116 12.19 0.64 8.13
CA PHE A 116 12.63 0.93 9.48
C PHE A 116 13.38 -0.26 10.10
N THR A 117 13.02 -1.48 9.69
CA THR A 117 13.76 -2.71 9.98
C THR A 117 13.73 -3.61 8.76
N ARG A 118 14.86 -4.26 8.44
CA ARG A 118 14.89 -5.26 7.35
C ARG A 118 14.01 -6.45 7.73
N PRO A 119 13.11 -6.92 6.86
CA PRO A 119 12.34 -8.13 7.10
C PRO A 119 13.28 -9.33 7.24
N PRO A 120 12.90 -10.35 8.02
CA PRO A 120 13.66 -11.58 8.14
C PRO A 120 13.93 -12.22 6.77
N LEU A 121 15.17 -12.64 6.55
CA LEU A 121 15.65 -13.11 5.25
C LEU A 121 14.98 -14.43 4.81
N ASP A 122 14.59 -15.26 5.77
CA ASP A 122 13.99 -16.58 5.55
C ASP A 122 12.65 -16.49 4.79
N ILE A 123 11.94 -15.37 4.96
CA ILE A 123 10.68 -15.06 4.26
C ILE A 123 10.93 -14.75 2.78
N LEU A 124 12.10 -14.19 2.47
CA LEU A 124 12.48 -13.73 1.13
C LEU A 124 13.04 -14.86 0.26
N LEU A 125 13.66 -15.86 0.88
CA LEU A 125 14.30 -16.98 0.19
C LEU A 125 13.33 -18.12 -0.14
N ARG A 126 12.18 -18.18 0.53
CA ARG A 126 11.15 -19.21 0.27
C ARG A 126 10.28 -18.92 -0.95
N GLN A 127 10.65 -17.92 -1.76
CA GLN A 127 9.79 -17.36 -2.79
C GLN A 127 9.93 -18.09 -4.15
N PRO A 128 8.82 -18.39 -4.85
CA PRO A 128 8.85 -19.05 -6.15
C PRO A 128 9.60 -18.25 -7.23
N LYS A 129 10.06 -18.93 -8.29
CA LYS A 129 10.82 -18.34 -9.43
C LYS A 129 10.19 -17.07 -10.02
N LEU A 130 8.86 -16.95 -9.98
CA LEU A 130 8.11 -15.78 -10.46
C LEU A 130 8.40 -14.52 -9.64
N ASN A 131 8.63 -14.66 -8.33
CA ASN A 131 9.03 -13.54 -7.48
C ASN A 131 10.42 -13.03 -7.85
N ILE A 132 11.36 -13.88 -8.27
CA ILE A 132 12.70 -13.43 -8.72
C ILE A 132 12.59 -12.49 -9.93
N ARG A 133 11.69 -12.76 -10.88
CA ARG A 133 11.46 -11.87 -12.04
C ARG A 133 10.89 -10.52 -11.62
N ALA A 134 9.90 -10.52 -10.73
CA ALA A 134 9.33 -9.28 -10.20
C ALA A 134 10.37 -8.48 -9.38
N LEU A 135 11.18 -9.14 -8.56
CA LEU A 135 12.27 -8.50 -7.81
C LEU A 135 13.33 -7.90 -8.75
N TYR A 136 13.71 -8.62 -9.81
CA TYR A 136 14.60 -8.10 -10.85
C TYR A 136 14.01 -6.86 -11.54
N LEU A 137 12.74 -6.95 -11.94
CA LEU A 137 12.06 -5.83 -12.56
C LEU A 137 12.01 -4.62 -11.61
N GLY A 138 11.75 -4.86 -10.33
CA GLY A 138 11.80 -3.84 -9.28
C GLY A 138 13.17 -3.16 -9.15
N ALA A 139 14.26 -3.93 -9.07
CA ALA A 139 15.61 -3.36 -8.95
C ALA A 139 15.95 -2.46 -10.16
N ARG A 140 15.57 -2.92 -11.35
CA ARG A 140 15.78 -2.18 -12.59
C ARG A 140 14.90 -0.95 -12.69
N LEU A 141 13.64 -1.05 -12.25
CA LEU A 141 12.69 0.05 -12.21
C LEU A 141 13.18 1.14 -11.25
N PHE A 142 13.64 0.80 -10.05
CA PHE A 142 14.18 1.77 -9.10
C PHE A 142 15.39 2.51 -9.65
N ARG A 143 16.32 1.81 -10.32
CA ARG A 143 17.44 2.45 -11.01
C ARG A 143 16.96 3.38 -12.14
N ALA A 144 15.90 3.01 -12.85
CA ALA A 144 15.34 3.81 -13.93
C ALA A 144 14.54 5.02 -13.47
N LEU A 145 13.94 4.94 -12.28
CA LEU A 145 13.23 6.01 -11.60
C LEU A 145 14.17 7.18 -11.23
N GLU A 146 15.47 6.92 -11.05
CA GLU A 146 16.49 7.96 -10.89
C GLU A 146 16.85 8.63 -12.23
N GLY A 147 16.91 7.84 -13.32
CA GLY A 147 17.39 8.29 -14.64
C GLY A 147 16.30 8.73 -15.63
N ASN A 148 15.05 8.90 -15.19
CA ASN A 148 13.89 9.24 -16.03
C ASN A 148 13.64 8.25 -17.21
N MET A 149 14.04 6.98 -17.07
CA MET A 149 13.87 5.94 -18.10
C MET A 149 12.69 5.00 -17.82
N VAL A 150 11.71 5.45 -17.03
CA VAL A 150 10.60 4.65 -16.52
C VAL A 150 9.76 4.05 -17.66
N SER A 151 9.57 4.78 -18.76
CA SER A 151 8.75 4.34 -19.90
C SER A 151 9.17 2.99 -20.48
N ARG A 152 10.48 2.69 -20.52
CA ARG A 152 11.01 1.41 -21.01
C ARG A 152 10.63 0.20 -20.16
N TYR A 153 10.21 0.44 -18.91
CA TYR A 153 9.82 -0.61 -17.98
C TYR A 153 8.31 -0.80 -17.91
N ILE A 154 7.51 0.13 -18.42
CA ILE A 154 6.05 0.00 -18.48
C ILE A 154 5.67 -1.23 -19.30
N ASP A 155 6.20 -1.36 -20.53
CA ASP A 155 5.95 -2.53 -21.38
C ASP A 155 6.37 -3.85 -20.72
N ARG A 156 7.42 -3.82 -19.87
CA ARG A 156 7.89 -5.00 -19.14
C ARG A 156 6.99 -5.35 -17.96
N ILE A 157 6.45 -4.35 -17.28
CA ILE A 157 5.46 -4.53 -16.21
C ILE A 157 4.20 -5.16 -16.80
N ASP A 158 3.67 -4.60 -17.89
CA ASP A 158 2.45 -5.09 -18.53
C ASP A 158 2.66 -6.50 -19.12
N LYS A 159 3.81 -6.76 -19.74
CA LYS A 159 4.16 -8.12 -20.21
C LYS A 159 4.21 -9.12 -19.05
N LEU A 160 4.81 -8.77 -17.92
CA LEU A 160 4.88 -9.66 -16.76
C LEU A 160 3.48 -9.90 -16.15
N GLU A 161 2.63 -8.87 -16.09
CA GLU A 161 1.23 -9.02 -15.66
C GLU A 161 0.45 -9.96 -16.58
N GLN A 162 0.59 -9.82 -17.91
CA GLN A 162 -0.05 -10.69 -18.89
C GLN A 162 0.41 -12.15 -18.74
N GLU A 163 1.72 -12.38 -18.62
CA GLU A 163 2.29 -13.71 -18.40
C GLU A 163 1.72 -14.38 -17.13
N LEU A 164 1.55 -13.60 -16.05
CA LEU A 164 0.96 -14.07 -14.79
C LEU A 164 -0.55 -14.33 -14.91
N GLY A 165 -1.26 -13.52 -15.70
CA GLY A 165 -2.68 -13.72 -15.98
C GLY A 165 -2.94 -15.06 -16.67
N CYS A 166 -2.10 -15.43 -17.64
CA CYS A 166 -2.21 -16.72 -18.34
C CYS A 166 -1.99 -17.93 -17.42
N GLN A 167 -1.18 -17.81 -16.37
CA GLN A 167 -0.84 -18.93 -15.48
C GLN A 167 -1.96 -19.32 -14.50
N LEU A 168 -2.84 -18.38 -14.13
CA LEU A 168 -3.93 -18.62 -13.16
C LEU A 168 -5.10 -19.47 -13.73
N GLY A 169 -5.12 -19.67 -15.05
CA GLY A 169 -6.18 -20.42 -15.75
C GLY A 169 -6.29 -21.90 -15.32
N SER A 170 -5.22 -22.49 -14.79
CA SER A 170 -5.22 -23.85 -14.24
C SER A 170 -5.44 -23.78 -12.74
N SER A 171 -6.44 -24.47 -12.18
CA SER A 171 -6.80 -24.46 -10.75
C SER A 171 -5.54 -24.49 -9.86
N PRO A 172 -5.10 -23.35 -9.31
CA PRO A 172 -3.81 -23.27 -8.64
C PRO A 172 -3.90 -23.93 -7.27
N SER A 173 -2.83 -24.61 -6.85
CA SER A 173 -2.69 -24.99 -5.44
C SER A 173 -2.66 -23.73 -4.56
N LEU A 174 -3.03 -23.83 -3.28
CA LEU A 174 -3.01 -22.70 -2.34
C LEU A 174 -1.64 -22.01 -2.29
N ASN A 175 -0.56 -22.80 -2.27
CA ASN A 175 0.81 -22.26 -2.31
C ASN A 175 1.11 -21.50 -3.61
N SER A 176 0.58 -21.96 -4.74
CA SER A 176 0.71 -21.26 -6.02
C SER A 176 -0.09 -19.96 -6.03
N ALA A 177 -1.29 -19.95 -5.43
CA ALA A 177 -2.12 -18.75 -5.29
C ALA A 177 -1.47 -17.70 -4.40
N ALA A 178 -0.88 -18.10 -3.26
CA ALA A 178 -0.12 -17.23 -2.37
C ALA A 178 1.11 -16.61 -3.07
N GLY A 179 1.87 -17.43 -3.79
CA GLY A 179 3.01 -16.97 -4.59
C GLY A 179 2.60 -15.97 -5.68
N TRP A 180 1.50 -16.25 -6.38
CA TRP A 180 0.92 -15.36 -7.39
C TRP A 180 0.46 -14.03 -6.79
N LEU A 181 -0.25 -14.07 -5.66
CA LEU A 181 -0.73 -12.87 -4.96
C LEU A 181 0.46 -11.99 -4.57
N THR A 182 1.52 -12.58 -4.02
CA THR A 182 2.76 -11.87 -3.69
C THR A 182 3.36 -11.17 -4.91
N THR A 183 3.53 -11.90 -6.02
CA THR A 183 4.11 -11.32 -7.26
C THR A 183 3.27 -10.16 -7.77
N GLN A 184 1.95 -10.32 -7.75
CA GLN A 184 1.03 -9.33 -8.27
C GLN A 184 0.90 -8.09 -7.38
N ILE A 185 1.00 -8.22 -6.05
CA ILE A 185 1.08 -7.07 -5.14
C ILE A 185 2.33 -6.24 -5.48
N CYS A 186 3.47 -6.89 -5.77
CA CYS A 186 4.66 -6.18 -6.24
C CYS A 186 4.42 -5.44 -7.57
N LEU A 187 3.67 -6.04 -8.50
CA LEU A 187 3.31 -5.38 -9.75
C LEU A 187 2.36 -4.21 -9.54
N ALA A 188 1.36 -4.33 -8.67
CA ALA A 188 0.48 -3.23 -8.29
C ALA A 188 1.30 -2.06 -7.74
N TYR A 189 2.25 -2.34 -6.84
CA TYR A 189 3.22 -1.35 -6.38
C TYR A 189 4.01 -0.70 -7.51
N PHE A 190 4.61 -1.48 -8.42
CA PHE A 190 5.36 -0.93 -9.55
C PHE A 190 4.49 -0.02 -10.41
N LYS A 191 3.23 -0.38 -10.64
CA LYS A 191 2.30 0.44 -11.40
C LYS A 191 1.93 1.73 -10.68
N PHE A 192 1.70 1.70 -9.37
CA PHE A 192 1.46 2.92 -8.58
C PHE A 192 2.62 3.92 -8.68
N VAL A 193 3.87 3.42 -8.68
CA VAL A 193 5.06 4.29 -8.72
C VAL A 193 5.43 4.71 -10.14
N ALA A 194 5.34 3.80 -11.11
CA ALA A 194 5.85 4.01 -12.47
C ALA A 194 4.82 4.60 -13.44
N ILE A 195 3.57 4.15 -13.34
CA ILE A 195 2.51 4.49 -14.30
C ILE A 195 1.57 5.52 -13.70
N GLY A 196 1.03 5.25 -12.52
CA GLY A 196 0.13 6.14 -11.79
C GLY A 196 -0.90 5.39 -10.95
N SER A 197 -1.65 6.16 -10.17
CA SER A 197 -2.56 5.65 -9.15
C SER A 197 -3.70 4.80 -9.72
N CYS A 198 -4.23 5.19 -10.89
CA CYS A 198 -5.30 4.44 -11.55
C CYS A 198 -4.84 3.03 -11.99
N SER A 199 -3.68 2.92 -12.64
CA SER A 199 -3.15 1.62 -13.10
C SER A 199 -2.79 0.70 -11.93
N GLY A 200 -2.18 1.24 -10.88
CA GLY A 200 -1.90 0.48 -9.66
C GLY A 200 -3.17 -0.02 -8.97
N TYR A 201 -4.19 0.84 -8.85
CA TYR A 201 -5.45 0.48 -8.20
C TYR A 201 -6.25 -0.57 -8.98
N LEU A 202 -6.34 -0.43 -10.31
CA LEU A 202 -6.94 -1.44 -11.19
C LEU A 202 -6.24 -2.80 -11.05
N THR A 203 -4.91 -2.79 -10.87
CA THR A 203 -4.15 -4.03 -10.65
C THR A 203 -4.46 -4.61 -9.28
N LEU A 204 -4.53 -3.78 -8.24
CA LEU A 204 -4.94 -4.22 -6.89
C LEU A 204 -6.35 -4.83 -6.88
N GLN A 205 -7.30 -4.25 -7.61
CA GLN A 205 -8.65 -4.79 -7.80
C GLN A 205 -8.65 -6.21 -8.36
N LYS A 206 -7.80 -6.48 -9.36
CA LYS A 206 -7.67 -7.84 -9.96
C LYS A 206 -7.17 -8.88 -8.96
N LEU A 207 -6.58 -8.48 -7.83
CA LEU A 207 -6.04 -9.40 -6.84
C LEU A 207 -7.09 -9.90 -5.86
N LEU A 208 -8.22 -9.17 -5.75
CA LEU A 208 -9.28 -9.45 -4.80
C LEU A 208 -9.77 -10.91 -4.88
N PRO A 209 -10.07 -11.52 -6.05
CA PRO A 209 -10.56 -12.90 -6.08
C PRO A 209 -9.57 -13.92 -5.51
N VAL A 210 -8.27 -13.74 -5.75
CA VAL A 210 -7.23 -14.63 -5.23
C VAL A 210 -7.04 -14.42 -3.73
N PHE A 211 -7.07 -13.17 -3.27
CA PHE A 211 -7.08 -12.85 -1.85
C PHE A 211 -8.26 -13.53 -1.12
N LEU A 212 -9.49 -13.37 -1.62
CA LEU A 212 -10.67 -13.99 -1.01
C LEU A 212 -10.60 -15.52 -1.05
N CYS A 213 -10.02 -16.12 -2.09
CA CYS A 213 -9.79 -17.56 -2.15
C CYS A 213 -8.85 -18.05 -1.05
N LEU A 214 -7.78 -17.31 -0.75
CA LEU A 214 -6.84 -17.66 0.33
C LEU A 214 -7.47 -17.47 1.71
N VAL A 215 -8.23 -16.39 1.91
CA VAL A 215 -8.97 -16.15 3.16
C VAL A 215 -10.07 -17.20 3.37
N ALA A 216 -10.72 -17.67 2.31
CA ALA A 216 -11.72 -18.74 2.39
C ALA A 216 -11.13 -20.10 2.75
N ALA A 217 -9.86 -20.35 2.38
CA ALA A 217 -9.17 -21.59 2.69
C ALA A 217 -8.78 -21.71 4.18
N ASP A 218 -8.78 -20.60 4.93
CA ASP A 218 -8.49 -20.57 6.35
C ASP A 218 -9.67 -20.00 7.14
N SER A 219 -10.40 -20.88 7.83
CA SER A 219 -11.58 -20.50 8.63
C SER A 219 -11.28 -19.53 9.77
N SER A 220 -10.02 -19.38 10.17
CA SER A 220 -9.65 -18.38 11.17
C SER A 220 -9.71 -16.95 10.62
N LEU A 221 -9.57 -16.76 9.31
CA LEU A 221 -9.40 -15.46 8.68
C LEU A 221 -10.71 -14.79 8.24
N HIS A 222 -11.84 -15.50 8.33
CA HIS A 222 -13.16 -14.94 8.06
C HIS A 222 -14.09 -15.08 9.26
N ILE A 223 -15.14 -14.26 9.26
CA ILE A 223 -16.22 -14.33 10.24
C ILE A 223 -17.56 -14.37 9.51
N GLU A 224 -18.55 -14.99 10.14
CA GLU A 224 -19.92 -15.00 9.66
C GLU A 224 -20.66 -13.78 10.18
N TYR A 225 -21.33 -13.07 9.28
CA TYR A 225 -22.15 -11.92 9.58
C TYR A 225 -23.40 -11.87 8.68
N SER A 226 -24.58 -11.75 9.30
CA SER A 226 -25.87 -11.64 8.62
C SER A 226 -26.15 -12.74 7.57
N GLY A 227 -25.64 -13.95 7.83
CA GLY A 227 -25.77 -15.09 6.93
C GLY A 227 -24.83 -15.02 5.72
N GLY A 228 -23.86 -14.09 5.74
CA GLY A 228 -22.75 -13.99 4.79
C GLY A 228 -21.40 -14.15 5.47
N LEU A 229 -20.35 -14.32 4.68
CA LEU A 229 -18.96 -14.37 5.18
C LEU A 229 -18.22 -13.08 4.82
N VAL A 230 -17.39 -12.59 5.75
CA VAL A 230 -16.57 -11.38 5.57
C VAL A 230 -15.15 -11.62 6.09
N THR A 231 -14.19 -10.87 5.58
CA THR A 231 -12.79 -11.03 5.96
C THR A 231 -12.56 -10.43 7.34
N SER A 232 -11.99 -11.18 8.28
CA SER A 232 -11.60 -10.63 9.58
C SER A 232 -10.34 -9.78 9.43
N PHE A 233 -10.48 -8.46 9.53
CA PHE A 233 -9.35 -7.54 9.33
C PHE A 233 -8.22 -7.77 10.35
N PRO A 234 -8.48 -7.84 11.68
CA PRO A 234 -7.40 -8.02 12.65
C PRO A 234 -6.68 -9.35 12.48
N ARG A 235 -7.43 -10.43 12.22
CA ARG A 235 -6.86 -11.77 12.05
C ARG A 235 -6.05 -11.89 10.76
N THR A 236 -6.54 -11.30 9.67
CA THR A 236 -5.83 -11.31 8.38
C THR A 236 -4.56 -10.47 8.44
N LEU A 237 -4.58 -9.34 9.14
CA LEU A 237 -3.41 -8.49 9.30
C LEU A 237 -2.37 -9.07 10.28
N GLY A 238 -2.81 -9.92 11.21
CA GLY A 238 -1.95 -10.70 12.11
C GLY A 238 -1.57 -12.09 11.59
N ALA A 239 -2.06 -12.48 10.42
CA ALA A 239 -1.84 -13.82 9.87
C ALA A 239 -0.37 -13.98 9.45
N PRO A 240 0.29 -15.15 9.63
CA PRO A 240 1.68 -15.34 9.22
C PRO A 240 1.92 -15.19 7.70
N GLN A 241 0.87 -15.22 6.89
CA GLN A 241 0.88 -15.04 5.45
C GLN A 241 1.04 -13.56 5.08
N TYR A 242 2.27 -13.14 4.80
CA TYR A 242 2.60 -11.76 4.46
C TYR A 242 1.79 -11.22 3.29
N GLU A 243 1.52 -12.02 2.26
CA GLU A 243 0.73 -11.63 1.10
C GLU A 243 -0.67 -11.14 1.47
N LEU A 244 -1.28 -11.73 2.51
CA LEU A 244 -2.58 -11.30 3.02
C LEU A 244 -2.44 -9.99 3.81
N GLN A 245 -1.41 -9.89 4.66
CA GLN A 245 -1.12 -8.65 5.38
C GLN A 245 -0.90 -7.47 4.42
N TRP A 246 -0.12 -7.69 3.35
CA TRP A 246 0.18 -6.70 2.32
C TRP A 246 -1.05 -6.25 1.55
N PHE A 247 -1.91 -7.20 1.14
CA PHE A 247 -3.15 -6.88 0.45
C PHE A 247 -4.04 -5.98 1.32
N VAL A 248 -4.29 -6.39 2.57
CA VAL A 248 -5.14 -5.65 3.51
C VAL A 248 -4.59 -4.25 3.79
N MET A 249 -3.28 -4.11 3.95
CA MET A 249 -2.66 -2.80 4.12
C MET A 249 -2.79 -1.94 2.86
N TYR A 250 -2.57 -2.50 1.67
CA TYR A 250 -2.68 -1.76 0.41
C TYR A 250 -4.12 -1.30 0.18
N ASP A 251 -5.09 -2.16 0.49
CA ASP A 251 -6.51 -1.83 0.39
C ASP A 251 -6.89 -0.69 1.35
N ALA A 252 -6.48 -0.78 2.63
CA ALA A 252 -6.75 0.27 3.62
C ALA A 252 -6.12 1.62 3.25
N ILE A 253 -4.87 1.60 2.78
CA ILE A 253 -4.13 2.83 2.42
C ILE A 253 -4.63 3.40 1.09
N ALA A 254 -4.98 2.56 0.11
CA ALA A 254 -5.62 3.02 -1.12
C ALA A 254 -7.00 3.60 -0.85
N SER A 255 -7.78 3.00 0.05
CA SER A 255 -9.07 3.54 0.48
C SER A 255 -8.92 4.93 1.11
N LEU A 256 -7.91 5.10 1.98
CA LEU A 256 -7.58 6.39 2.60
C LEU A 256 -7.15 7.44 1.57
N LEU A 257 -6.10 7.16 0.79
CA LEU A 257 -5.47 8.19 -0.04
C LEU A 257 -6.24 8.43 -1.33
N LEU A 258 -6.81 7.39 -1.95
CA LEU A 258 -7.65 7.56 -3.15
C LEU A 258 -9.10 7.87 -2.78
N GLY A 259 -9.50 7.84 -1.50
CA GLY A 259 -10.89 8.04 -1.12
C GLY A 259 -11.84 7.04 -1.79
N THR A 260 -11.35 5.82 -2.05
CA THR A 260 -12.13 4.73 -2.65
C THR A 260 -12.72 3.84 -1.55
N PRO A 261 -13.83 3.13 -1.82
CA PRO A 261 -14.27 2.06 -0.93
C PRO A 261 -13.20 0.96 -0.81
N PRO A 262 -13.08 0.30 0.36
CA PRO A 262 -12.30 -0.92 0.49
C PRO A 262 -12.74 -1.97 -0.54
N LEU A 263 -11.76 -2.70 -1.08
CA LEU A 263 -11.98 -3.76 -2.05
C LEU A 263 -12.61 -4.99 -1.41
N ALA A 264 -12.13 -5.37 -0.23
CA ALA A 264 -12.71 -6.47 0.54
C ALA A 264 -13.68 -5.94 1.60
N GLU A 265 -14.72 -6.73 1.87
CA GLU A 265 -15.62 -6.49 2.98
C GLU A 265 -14.98 -7.01 4.27
N TYR A 266 -14.74 -6.09 5.22
CA TYR A 266 -14.01 -6.35 6.44
C TYR A 266 -14.91 -6.35 7.67
N GLY A 267 -14.67 -7.32 8.55
CA GLY A 267 -15.17 -7.34 9.92
C GLY A 267 -14.05 -7.08 10.93
N TYR A 268 -14.39 -6.37 12.01
CA TYR A 268 -13.42 -5.86 12.99
C TYR A 268 -13.58 -6.51 14.38
N ASN A 269 -13.99 -7.78 14.41
CA ASN A 269 -14.07 -8.54 15.65
C ASN A 269 -12.65 -8.83 16.18
N GLY A 270 -12.30 -8.20 17.31
CA GLY A 270 -11.02 -8.39 18.00
C GLY A 270 -10.04 -7.24 17.76
N GLU A 271 -8.88 -7.34 18.38
CA GLU A 271 -7.80 -6.35 18.26
C GLU A 271 -6.61 -6.96 17.54
N CYS A 272 -5.90 -6.14 16.75
CA CYS A 272 -4.62 -6.54 16.15
C CYS A 272 -3.56 -6.69 17.25
N ASP A 273 -2.82 -7.80 17.28
CA ASP A 273 -1.71 -8.01 18.23
C ASP A 273 -0.45 -7.23 17.79
N PRO A 274 -0.10 -6.10 18.45
CA PRO A 274 1.01 -5.25 18.05
C PRO A 274 2.36 -5.99 17.95
N ALA A 275 2.55 -7.04 18.75
CA ALA A 275 3.81 -7.81 18.79
C ALA A 275 3.99 -8.73 17.56
N SER A 276 2.92 -9.04 16.85
CA SER A 276 2.92 -10.00 15.74
C SER A 276 3.24 -9.38 14.37
N HIS A 277 3.31 -8.05 14.26
CA HIS A 277 3.20 -7.39 12.96
C HIS A 277 4.53 -6.92 12.38
N SER A 278 4.99 -7.66 11.38
CA SER A 278 6.13 -7.29 10.52
C SER A 278 5.97 -5.94 9.79
N LEU A 279 4.74 -5.51 9.56
CA LEU A 279 4.41 -4.30 8.78
C LEU A 279 4.72 -3.01 9.52
N GLU A 280 4.54 -2.97 10.85
CA GLU A 280 4.92 -1.81 11.67
C GLU A 280 6.41 -1.53 11.52
N TRP A 281 7.21 -2.60 11.39
CA TRP A 281 8.64 -2.53 11.17
C TRP A 281 9.05 -2.16 9.75
N ALA A 282 8.25 -2.47 8.73
CA ALA A 282 8.55 -2.12 7.35
C ALA A 282 8.20 -0.65 7.04
N HIS A 283 7.13 -0.13 7.62
CA HIS A 283 6.54 1.15 7.19
C HIS A 283 6.36 2.19 8.27
N GLY A 284 6.55 1.81 9.54
CA GLY A 284 6.44 2.72 10.67
C GLY A 284 4.99 3.10 10.98
N ILE A 285 4.02 2.36 10.42
CA ILE A 285 2.61 2.57 10.68
C ILE A 285 2.18 1.61 11.77
N PRO A 286 1.74 2.10 12.94
CA PRO A 286 1.13 1.26 13.95
C PRO A 286 -0.09 0.54 13.38
N VAL A 287 -0.18 -0.76 13.62
CA VAL A 287 -1.26 -1.58 13.05
C VAL A 287 -2.64 -1.13 13.55
N THR A 288 -2.73 -0.65 14.78
CA THR A 288 -3.94 -0.04 15.33
C THR A 288 -4.46 1.10 14.42
N PHE A 289 -3.57 1.93 13.86
CA PHE A 289 -4.00 3.03 12.99
C PHE A 289 -4.44 2.54 11.62
N ILE A 290 -3.82 1.50 11.07
CA ILE A 290 -4.28 0.85 9.83
C ILE A 290 -5.68 0.24 10.00
N GLU A 291 -5.93 -0.42 11.14
CA GLU A 291 -7.25 -0.95 11.48
C GLU A 291 -8.30 0.15 11.56
N ILE A 292 -8.01 1.24 12.28
CA ILE A 292 -8.93 2.38 12.41
C ILE A 292 -9.20 3.05 11.07
N VAL A 293 -8.17 3.26 10.24
CA VAL A 293 -8.31 3.78 8.86
C VAL A 293 -9.22 2.87 8.03
N SER A 294 -9.05 1.57 8.15
CA SER A 294 -9.93 0.61 7.47
C SER A 294 -11.37 0.70 7.98
N GLN A 295 -11.60 0.78 9.29
CA GLN A 295 -12.93 0.95 9.87
C GLN A 295 -13.64 2.20 9.37
N VAL A 296 -12.96 3.36 9.38
CA VAL A 296 -13.49 4.61 8.85
C VAL A 296 -13.85 4.45 7.37
N SER A 297 -12.99 3.80 6.58
CA SER A 297 -13.22 3.60 5.14
C SER A 297 -14.42 2.68 4.87
N SER A 298 -14.56 1.59 5.63
CA SER A 298 -15.72 0.69 5.58
C SER A 298 -17.01 1.41 5.97
N TRP A 299 -16.99 2.22 7.04
CA TRP A 299 -18.14 3.03 7.44
C TRP A 299 -18.56 4.00 6.33
N ARG A 300 -17.60 4.70 5.72
CA ARG A 300 -17.86 5.63 4.60
C ARG A 300 -18.38 4.93 3.35
N ALA A 301 -17.99 3.69 3.12
CA ALA A 301 -18.53 2.85 2.05
C ALA A 301 -19.95 2.34 2.34
N GLY A 302 -20.51 2.63 3.52
CA GLY A 302 -21.84 2.17 3.94
C GLY A 302 -21.87 0.74 4.44
N SER A 303 -20.71 0.14 4.74
CA SER A 303 -20.63 -1.18 5.38
C SER A 303 -21.39 -1.16 6.71
N ARG A 304 -22.10 -2.25 6.98
CA ARG A 304 -22.89 -2.42 8.20
C ARG A 304 -22.38 -3.57 9.06
N VAL A 305 -21.23 -4.15 8.74
CA VAL A 305 -20.63 -5.30 9.43
C VAL A 305 -20.17 -4.89 10.85
N PRO A 306 -20.90 -5.25 11.92
CA PRO A 306 -20.56 -4.91 13.29
C PRO A 306 -19.45 -5.81 13.82
N PRO A 307 -18.71 -5.33 14.84
CA PRO A 307 -18.76 -3.99 15.39
C PRO A 307 -17.99 -3.03 14.46
N LEU A 308 -18.67 -1.97 14.01
CA LEU A 308 -18.00 -0.74 13.63
C LEU A 308 -18.06 0.15 14.87
N ASP A 309 -16.89 0.51 15.38
CA ASP A 309 -16.81 1.42 16.51
C ASP A 309 -17.35 2.80 16.11
N ASP A 310 -18.08 3.44 17.02
CA ASP A 310 -18.44 4.86 16.88
C ASP A 310 -17.15 5.71 16.87
N TRP A 311 -17.22 6.88 16.22
CA TRP A 311 -16.07 7.78 16.06
C TRP A 311 -15.41 8.14 17.39
N ARG A 312 -16.18 8.24 18.49
CA ARG A 312 -15.64 8.49 19.84
C ARG A 312 -14.78 7.36 20.37
N LYS A 313 -15.17 6.11 20.12
CA LYS A 313 -14.37 4.95 20.52
C LYS A 313 -13.08 4.89 19.73
N LEU A 314 -13.15 5.14 18.43
CA LEU A 314 -11.97 5.22 17.57
C LEU A 314 -11.04 6.35 18.00
N GLU A 315 -11.57 7.54 18.28
CA GLU A 315 -10.82 8.68 18.81
C GLU A 315 -10.12 8.34 20.13
N MET A 316 -10.83 7.75 21.09
CA MET A 316 -10.24 7.31 22.37
C MET A 316 -9.13 6.26 22.17
N ARG A 317 -9.31 5.32 21.24
CA ARG A 317 -8.25 4.34 20.89
C ARG A 317 -7.00 5.04 20.34
N VAL A 318 -7.17 6.04 19.47
CA VAL A 318 -6.03 6.81 18.92
C VAL A 318 -5.34 7.65 20.00
N LEU A 319 -6.10 8.34 20.86
CA LEU A 319 -5.55 9.18 21.93
C LEU A 319 -4.89 8.36 23.04
N GLY A 320 -5.42 7.17 23.33
CA GLY A 320 -4.89 6.24 24.33
C GLY A 320 -3.71 5.41 23.83
N TRP A 321 -3.47 5.37 22.51
CA TRP A 321 -2.38 4.60 21.92
C TRP A 321 -1.02 5.13 22.38
N ARG A 322 -0.10 4.19 22.65
CA ARG A 322 1.30 4.47 22.99
C ARG A 322 2.20 3.57 22.18
N SER A 323 3.32 4.12 21.72
CA SER A 323 4.33 3.33 21.01
C SER A 323 4.89 2.25 21.93
N GLN A 324 4.97 1.03 21.39
CA GLN A 324 5.58 -0.12 22.06
C GLN A 324 7.05 -0.32 21.67
N LEU A 325 7.61 0.59 20.84
CA LEU A 325 9.00 0.53 20.43
C LEU A 325 9.92 0.68 21.65
N LYS A 326 10.64 -0.39 21.99
CA LYS A 326 11.66 -0.38 23.03
C LYS A 326 13.00 0.08 22.46
N ALA A 327 13.74 0.86 23.23
CA ALA A 327 15.11 1.26 22.89
C ALA A 327 16.06 0.07 23.02
N GLU A 328 16.23 -0.70 21.95
CA GLU A 328 17.25 -1.75 21.88
C GLU A 328 18.58 -1.16 21.41
N GLY A 329 19.49 -0.88 22.35
CA GLY A 329 20.89 -0.53 22.09
C GLY A 329 21.13 0.78 21.32
N LYS A 330 22.42 1.07 21.00
CA LYS A 330 23.00 2.34 20.50
C LYS A 330 22.43 2.95 19.20
N ALA A 331 21.26 2.52 18.70
CA ALA A 331 20.60 3.05 17.50
C ALA A 331 19.60 4.20 17.81
N SER A 332 20.06 5.23 18.52
CA SER A 332 19.27 6.39 19.00
C SER A 332 18.47 7.10 17.89
N ASP A 333 19.11 7.39 16.75
CA ASP A 333 18.52 8.32 15.77
C ASP A 333 17.41 7.67 14.92
N ASN A 334 17.50 6.35 14.67
CA ASN A 334 16.45 5.61 13.96
C ASN A 334 15.18 5.49 14.85
N LEU A 335 15.34 5.35 16.17
CA LEU A 335 14.20 5.28 17.08
C LEU A 335 13.41 6.60 17.11
N THR A 336 14.09 7.73 17.21
CA THR A 336 13.44 9.06 17.21
C THR A 336 12.62 9.28 15.94
N VAL A 337 13.16 8.92 14.78
CA VAL A 337 12.45 8.98 13.51
C VAL A 337 11.19 8.10 13.54
N LYS A 338 11.33 6.83 13.94
CA LYS A 338 10.20 5.90 13.99
C LYS A 338 9.09 6.43 14.87
N LEU A 339 9.43 6.90 16.07
CA LEU A 339 8.47 7.48 17.01
C LEU A 339 7.77 8.69 16.40
N ALA A 340 8.49 9.57 15.71
CA ALA A 340 7.90 10.74 15.09
C ALA A 340 6.98 10.39 13.91
N ILE A 341 7.30 9.36 13.12
CA ILE A 341 6.40 8.85 12.07
C ILE A 341 5.14 8.24 12.67
N GLN A 342 5.27 7.43 13.74
CA GLN A 342 4.14 6.84 14.44
C GLN A 342 3.24 7.93 15.06
N GLU A 343 3.83 8.94 15.69
CA GLU A 343 3.09 10.08 16.24
C GLU A 343 2.42 10.90 15.11
N GLY A 344 3.07 11.04 13.95
CA GLY A 344 2.43 11.62 12.77
C GLY A 344 1.20 10.84 12.32
N TRP A 345 1.26 9.50 12.34
CA TRP A 345 0.13 8.64 11.96
C TRP A 345 -1.06 8.73 12.91
N LYS A 346 -0.81 8.96 14.20
CA LYS A 346 -1.85 9.26 15.19
C LYS A 346 -2.67 10.47 14.73
N TYR A 347 -2.01 11.57 14.37
CA TYR A 347 -2.69 12.79 13.91
C TYR A 347 -3.36 12.63 12.54
N VAL A 348 -2.76 11.87 11.61
CA VAL A 348 -3.40 11.50 10.34
C VAL A 348 -4.73 10.77 10.60
N THR A 349 -4.71 9.81 11.51
CA THR A 349 -5.89 9.00 11.85
C THR A 349 -6.97 9.85 12.50
N LEU A 350 -6.61 10.77 13.41
CA LEU A 350 -7.56 11.70 14.01
C LEU A 350 -8.24 12.59 12.95
N ILE A 351 -7.46 13.17 12.04
CA ILE A 351 -8.01 13.99 10.95
C ILE A 351 -9.00 13.16 10.12
N TYR A 352 -8.64 11.91 9.79
CA TYR A 352 -9.51 11.05 9.00
C TYR A 352 -10.81 10.65 9.74
N ILE A 353 -10.75 10.38 11.04
CA ILE A 353 -11.97 10.16 11.86
C ILE A 353 -12.87 11.39 11.80
N TYR A 354 -12.32 12.58 12.04
CA TYR A 354 -13.10 13.82 12.09
C TYR A 354 -13.72 14.17 10.73
N MET A 355 -12.92 14.20 9.67
CA MET A 355 -13.42 14.57 8.35
C MET A 355 -14.25 13.46 7.71
N GLY A 356 -13.85 12.20 7.92
CA GLY A 356 -14.42 11.03 7.26
C GLY A 356 -15.67 10.46 7.93
N MET A 357 -15.77 10.48 9.26
CA MET A 357 -16.95 9.98 9.99
C MET A 357 -17.80 11.12 10.57
N CYS A 358 -17.17 12.11 11.21
CA CYS A 358 -17.92 13.21 11.82
C CYS A 358 -18.39 14.25 10.80
N GLY A 359 -17.87 14.21 9.57
CA GLY A 359 -18.21 15.15 8.50
C GLY A 359 -17.81 16.59 8.79
N VAL A 360 -16.89 16.81 9.74
CA VAL A 360 -16.46 18.18 10.08
C VAL A 360 -15.48 18.71 9.03
N SER A 361 -15.53 20.02 8.80
CA SER A 361 -14.66 20.67 7.83
C SER A 361 -13.22 20.82 8.34
N SER A 362 -12.31 21.12 7.43
CA SER A 362 -10.91 21.45 7.70
C SER A 362 -10.72 22.55 8.74
N HIS A 363 -11.73 23.39 9.01
CA HIS A 363 -11.66 24.46 10.00
C HIS A 363 -11.83 24.01 11.45
N ASP A 364 -12.25 22.77 11.70
CA ASP A 364 -12.34 22.23 13.06
C ASP A 364 -11.01 22.39 13.80
N GLU A 365 -11.08 22.91 15.03
CA GLU A 365 -9.89 23.22 15.82
C GLU A 365 -9.02 22.00 16.09
N ARG A 366 -9.63 20.82 16.24
CA ARG A 366 -8.93 19.55 16.48
C ARG A 366 -8.15 19.11 15.25
N ILE A 367 -8.70 19.35 14.06
CA ILE A 367 -8.01 19.12 12.78
C ILE A 367 -6.83 20.08 12.66
N GLN A 368 -7.05 21.38 12.90
CA GLN A 368 -5.96 22.36 12.81
C GLN A 368 -4.86 22.12 13.86
N ALA A 369 -5.21 21.64 15.05
CA ALA A 369 -4.23 21.21 16.05
C ALA A 369 -3.40 20.02 15.54
N SER A 370 -4.05 18.99 14.98
CA SER A 370 -3.38 17.82 14.42
C SER A 370 -2.43 18.19 13.26
N ILE A 371 -2.84 19.11 12.38
CA ILE A 371 -2.00 19.65 11.31
C ILE A 371 -0.74 20.31 11.85
N ARG A 372 -0.87 21.18 12.87
CA ARG A 372 0.28 21.86 13.47
C ARG A 372 1.29 20.85 14.02
N GLN A 373 0.82 19.79 14.67
CA GLN A 373 1.69 18.74 15.20
C GLN A 373 2.42 18.00 14.07
N ILE A 374 1.73 17.60 13.00
CA ILE A 374 2.38 16.92 11.85
C ILE A 374 3.43 17.83 11.20
N ILE A 375 3.14 19.12 11.02
CA ILE A 375 4.10 20.08 10.44
C ILE A 375 5.33 20.23 11.33
N GLN A 376 5.14 20.39 12.65
CA GLN A 376 6.25 20.47 13.61
C GLN A 376 7.12 19.22 13.60
N LEU A 377 6.50 18.03 13.54
CA LEU A 377 7.23 16.77 13.38
C LEU A 377 8.00 16.73 12.04
N GLY A 378 7.40 17.20 10.95
CA GLY A 378 8.05 17.27 9.64
C GLY A 378 9.25 18.20 9.60
N GLU A 379 9.14 19.39 10.21
CA GLU A 379 10.23 20.37 10.32
C GLU A 379 11.39 19.83 11.16
N ALA A 380 11.10 19.14 12.27
CA ALA A 380 12.12 18.53 13.12
C ALA A 380 12.93 17.42 12.41
N LEU A 381 12.40 16.87 11.31
CA LEU A 381 12.97 15.73 10.60
C LEU A 381 13.37 16.07 9.15
N GLU A 382 13.38 17.35 8.76
CA GLU A 382 13.51 17.79 7.36
C GLU A 382 14.75 17.21 6.65
N ASN A 383 15.85 17.04 7.39
CA ASN A 383 17.14 16.56 6.88
C ASN A 383 17.31 15.03 6.93
N LEU A 384 16.29 14.29 7.36
CA LEU A 384 16.37 12.84 7.49
C LEU A 384 15.74 12.16 6.27
N PRO A 385 16.24 10.98 5.85
CA PRO A 385 15.78 10.25 4.67
C PRO A 385 14.43 9.55 4.89
N ILE A 386 13.48 10.23 5.53
CA ILE A 386 12.21 9.68 6.01
C ILE A 386 11.05 10.01 5.08
N GLY A 387 11.32 10.77 4.01
CA GLY A 387 10.32 11.31 3.10
C GLY A 387 9.34 10.24 2.61
N VAL A 388 9.85 9.03 2.38
CA VAL A 388 9.03 7.90 1.91
C VAL A 388 7.86 7.59 2.84
N HIS A 389 8.05 7.70 4.15
CA HIS A 389 7.05 7.37 5.16
C HIS A 389 6.04 8.51 5.42
N THR A 390 6.26 9.68 4.82
CA THR A 390 5.49 10.91 5.11
C THR A 390 4.46 11.26 4.04
N LEU A 391 4.34 10.46 2.96
CA LEU A 391 3.42 10.78 1.86
C LEU A 391 1.97 10.92 2.36
N ALA A 392 1.48 9.94 3.12
CA ALA A 392 0.12 9.98 3.64
C ALA A 392 -0.10 11.20 4.55
N HIS A 393 0.88 11.53 5.40
CA HIS A 393 0.84 12.74 6.23
C HIS A 393 0.73 14.00 5.38
N CYS A 394 1.54 14.13 4.34
CA CYS A 394 1.50 15.28 3.45
C CYS A 394 0.15 15.39 2.72
N VAL A 395 -0.41 14.28 2.22
CA VAL A 395 -1.73 14.29 1.55
C VAL A 395 -2.82 14.75 2.52
N ILE A 396 -2.87 14.17 3.73
CA ILE A 396 -3.91 14.45 4.72
C ILE A 396 -3.78 15.86 5.31
N VAL A 397 -2.56 16.32 5.57
CA VAL A 397 -2.32 17.72 5.97
C VAL A 397 -2.68 18.67 4.84
N GLY A 398 -2.29 18.36 3.60
CA GLY A 398 -2.56 19.18 2.43
C GLY A 398 -4.05 19.36 2.19
N LEU A 399 -4.81 18.26 2.29
CA LEU A 399 -6.27 18.26 2.25
C LEU A 399 -6.84 19.29 3.23
N ALA A 400 -6.41 19.21 4.49
CA ALA A 400 -6.99 20.00 5.57
C ALA A 400 -6.28 21.36 5.79
N ALA A 401 -5.32 21.73 4.94
CA ALA A 401 -4.52 22.94 5.11
C ALA A 401 -5.34 24.20 4.81
N LYS A 402 -5.59 24.99 5.87
CA LYS A 402 -6.22 26.30 5.79
C LYS A 402 -5.28 27.39 5.30
N TYR A 403 -4.02 27.35 5.75
CA TYR A 403 -3.06 28.43 5.51
C TYR A 403 -2.18 28.14 4.30
N GLU A 404 -1.98 29.14 3.43
CA GLU A 404 -1.10 29.04 2.26
C GLU A 404 0.34 28.64 2.63
N LYS A 405 0.83 29.07 3.79
CA LYS A 405 2.12 28.62 4.31
C LYS A 405 2.17 27.09 4.46
N HIS A 406 1.14 26.48 5.03
CA HIS A 406 1.08 25.02 5.21
C HIS A 406 0.94 24.31 3.86
N ARG A 407 0.10 24.84 2.94
CA ARG A 407 -0.06 24.31 1.58
C ARG A 407 1.28 24.31 0.83
N SER A 408 2.03 25.40 0.91
CA SER A 408 3.36 25.52 0.28
C SER A 408 4.37 24.50 0.83
N ILE A 409 4.45 24.33 2.16
CA ILE A 409 5.33 23.34 2.81
C ILE A 409 4.98 21.94 2.32
N VAL A 410 3.69 21.58 2.37
CA VAL A 410 3.20 20.26 1.93
C VAL A 410 3.48 20.03 0.46
N HIS A 411 3.17 21.01 -0.40
CA HIS A 411 3.35 20.91 -1.84
C HIS A 411 4.81 20.66 -2.22
N LYS A 412 5.72 21.47 -1.67
CA LYS A 412 7.17 21.30 -1.84
C LYS A 412 7.60 19.89 -1.40
N LYS A 413 7.09 19.41 -0.25
CA LYS A 413 7.42 18.09 0.26
C LYS A 413 6.89 16.97 -0.63
N ILE A 414 5.66 17.05 -1.10
CA ILE A 414 5.06 16.05 -2.01
C ILE A 414 5.84 15.97 -3.31
N LEU A 415 6.21 17.11 -3.89
CA LEU A 415 7.03 17.15 -5.10
C LEU A 415 8.46 16.65 -4.88
N SER A 416 8.95 16.58 -3.64
CA SER A 416 10.25 15.99 -3.33
C SER A 416 10.24 14.46 -3.36
N PHE A 417 9.06 13.82 -3.30
CA PHE A 417 8.91 12.37 -3.42
C PHE A 417 9.09 11.91 -4.88
N LYS A 418 10.34 11.93 -5.33
CA LYS A 418 10.74 11.47 -6.67
C LYS A 418 11.55 10.17 -6.59
N GLY A 419 11.62 9.49 -7.72
CA GLY A 419 12.47 8.33 -7.88
C GLY A 419 12.05 7.19 -6.97
N TYR A 420 13.01 6.69 -6.20
CA TYR A 420 12.85 5.59 -5.25
C TYR A 420 12.21 6.00 -3.92
N GLN A 421 12.01 7.30 -3.65
CA GLN A 421 11.46 7.79 -2.37
C GLN A 421 9.94 7.62 -2.24
N VAL A 422 9.38 6.65 -2.97
CA VAL A 422 7.96 6.44 -3.12
C VAL A 422 7.53 5.20 -2.34
N TRP A 423 6.70 5.41 -1.31
CA TRP A 423 6.25 4.31 -0.45
C TRP A 423 5.20 3.41 -1.07
N LEU A 424 4.10 4.00 -1.57
CA LEU A 424 3.07 3.27 -2.32
C LEU A 424 2.68 4.02 -3.59
N PHE A 425 2.50 5.33 -3.52
CA PHE A 425 2.04 6.14 -4.65
C PHE A 425 2.98 7.27 -5.05
N ARG A 426 2.97 7.63 -6.32
CA ARG A 426 3.72 8.77 -6.82
C ARG A 426 3.19 10.09 -6.25
N GLY A 427 4.05 10.85 -5.57
CA GLY A 427 3.67 12.11 -4.93
C GLY A 427 3.08 13.14 -5.90
N SER A 428 3.60 13.22 -7.13
CA SER A 428 3.17 14.24 -8.10
C SER A 428 1.68 14.20 -8.45
N GLU A 429 1.04 13.03 -8.45
CA GLU A 429 -0.41 12.95 -8.69
C GLU A 429 -1.19 13.61 -7.55
N PHE A 430 -0.78 13.38 -6.30
CA PHE A 430 -1.42 14.02 -5.15
C PHE A 430 -1.14 15.52 -5.08
N ALA A 431 0.01 15.99 -5.56
CA ALA A 431 0.23 17.43 -5.70
C ALA A 431 -0.82 18.08 -6.61
N GLN A 432 -1.13 17.45 -7.74
CA GLN A 432 -2.15 17.93 -8.68
C GLN A 432 -3.56 17.86 -8.08
N VAL A 433 -3.89 16.79 -7.36
CA VAL A 433 -5.18 16.66 -6.64
C VAL A 433 -5.35 17.80 -5.63
N LEU A 434 -4.30 18.07 -4.85
CA LEU A 434 -4.33 19.12 -3.84
C LEU A 434 -4.37 20.52 -4.46
N GLU A 435 -3.66 20.77 -5.56
CA GLU A 435 -3.76 22.02 -6.31
C GLU A 435 -5.19 22.24 -6.81
N TYR A 436 -5.81 21.22 -7.41
CA TYR A 436 -7.20 21.31 -7.86
C TYR A 436 -8.14 21.66 -6.70
N LEU A 437 -7.98 21.01 -5.54
CA LEU A 437 -8.74 21.29 -4.32
C LEU A 437 -8.51 22.73 -3.84
N TRP A 438 -7.25 23.18 -3.76
CA TRP A 438 -6.89 24.49 -3.21
C TRP A 438 -7.28 25.66 -4.10
N PHE A 439 -7.28 25.49 -5.42
CA PHE A 439 -7.74 26.52 -6.36
C PHE A 439 -9.25 26.45 -6.64
N GLY A 440 -9.89 25.33 -6.31
CA GLY A 440 -11.34 25.15 -6.38
C GLY A 440 -12.03 25.48 -5.06
N VAL A 441 -12.68 24.47 -4.47
CA VAL A 441 -13.49 24.62 -3.24
C VAL A 441 -12.71 25.10 -2.02
N GLY A 442 -11.39 24.87 -1.98
CA GLY A 442 -10.50 25.35 -0.92
C GLY A 442 -9.88 26.73 -1.17
N ALA A 443 -10.31 27.47 -2.20
CA ALA A 443 -9.72 28.77 -2.55
C ALA A 443 -9.71 29.75 -1.38
N GLY A 444 -8.60 30.50 -1.23
CA GLY A 444 -8.43 31.47 -0.15
C GLY A 444 -8.42 30.87 1.26
N GLY A 445 -8.20 29.55 1.38
CA GLY A 445 -8.27 28.84 2.66
C GLY A 445 -9.69 28.56 3.13
N ALA A 446 -10.66 28.45 2.22
CA ALA A 446 -12.04 28.07 2.53
C ALA A 446 -12.13 26.68 3.20
N PRO A 447 -13.17 26.44 4.03
CA PRO A 447 -13.39 25.13 4.65
C PRO A 447 -13.68 24.07 3.59
N VAL A 448 -13.01 22.93 3.72
CA VAL A 448 -13.24 21.75 2.86
C VAL A 448 -13.60 20.55 3.73
N ILE A 449 -14.45 19.68 3.22
CA ILE A 449 -14.79 18.40 3.85
C ILE A 449 -14.10 17.25 3.11
N TRP A 450 -14.23 16.02 3.62
CA TRP A 450 -13.62 14.87 2.96
C TRP A 450 -14.19 14.60 1.56
N ASP A 451 -15.47 14.88 1.31
CA ASP A 451 -16.05 14.61 -0.01
C ASP A 451 -15.53 15.59 -1.09
N ASP A 452 -15.18 16.82 -0.71
CA ASP A 452 -14.49 17.78 -1.61
C ASP A 452 -13.16 17.24 -2.13
N TYR A 453 -12.43 16.50 -1.27
CA TYR A 453 -11.21 15.80 -1.65
C TYR A 453 -11.49 14.72 -2.68
N ILE A 454 -12.54 13.94 -2.48
CA ILE A 454 -12.89 12.84 -3.39
C ILE A 454 -13.26 13.39 -4.76
N GLU A 455 -14.03 14.47 -4.82
CA GLU A 455 -14.38 15.11 -6.10
C GLU A 455 -13.14 15.67 -6.79
N SER A 456 -12.24 16.33 -6.04
CA SER A 456 -10.96 16.80 -6.56
C SER A 456 -10.08 15.65 -7.07
N ARG A 457 -10.03 14.55 -6.33
CA ARG A 457 -9.30 13.33 -6.71
C ARG A 457 -9.90 12.73 -7.97
N ARG A 458 -11.22 12.59 -8.08
CA ARG A 458 -11.89 12.06 -9.28
C ARG A 458 -11.64 12.92 -10.52
N ALA A 459 -11.58 14.24 -10.36
CA ALA A 459 -11.30 15.16 -11.46
C ALA A 459 -9.88 14.98 -12.03
N VAL A 460 -8.89 14.73 -11.17
CA VAL A 460 -7.47 14.61 -11.56
C VAL A 460 -7.07 13.17 -11.86
N VAL A 461 -7.55 12.22 -11.06
CA VAL A 461 -7.25 10.78 -11.10
C VAL A 461 -8.58 9.99 -11.13
N PRO A 462 -9.12 9.71 -12.33
CA PRO A 462 -10.42 9.05 -12.47
C PRO A 462 -10.30 7.56 -12.13
N ILE A 463 -10.66 7.23 -10.88
CA ILE A 463 -10.75 5.88 -10.31
C ILE A 463 -12.15 5.66 -9.76
#